data_AF-A0A0A6XCF3-F1
#
_entry.id   AF-A0A0A6XCF3-F1
#
_cell.length_a   1.000
_cell.length_b   1.000
_cell.length_c   1.000
_cell.angle_alpha   90.00
_cell.angle_beta   90.00
_cell.angle_gamma   90.00
#
_symmetry.space_group_name_H-M   'P 1'
#
loop_
_entity.id
_entity.type
_entity.pdbx_description
1 polymer ?
#
loop_
_entity_poly.entity_id
_entity_poly.type
_entity_poly.pdbx_seq_one_letter_code
_entity_poly.pdbx_strand_id
1 'polypeptide(L)'
;MNRFALARREAALCLLLTLLYFLAWYGTAYFIPAEIECWDMPLWFLLSCILMPLLFIVLCGLMVDRLFVDIPLDSPPLDAKEPSHES
;
A
#
# COMPACT_ATOMS: atom_id res chain seq x y z
N MET A 1 -23.00 -1.53 -1.89
CA MET A 1 -21.90 -2.29 -1.25
C MET A 1 -21.57 -1.65 0.09
N ASN A 2 -21.30 -2.43 1.14
CA ASN A 2 -21.05 -1.88 2.48
C ASN A 2 -19.65 -1.23 2.56
N ARG A 3 -19.61 0.08 2.84
CA ARG A 3 -18.38 0.87 3.03
C ARG A 3 -17.37 0.24 4.02
N PHE A 4 -17.86 -0.47 5.04
CA PHE A 4 -17.01 -1.14 6.04
C PHE A 4 -16.30 -2.39 5.50
N ALA A 5 -16.92 -3.11 4.57
CA ALA A 5 -16.30 -4.28 3.94
C ALA A 5 -15.17 -3.86 2.98
N LEU A 6 -15.36 -2.71 2.31
CA LEU A 6 -14.32 -2.07 1.51
C LEU A 6 -13.15 -1.62 2.39
N ALA A 7 -13.41 -0.79 3.41
CA ALA A 7 -12.36 -0.32 4.32
C ALA A 7 -11.56 -1.46 4.98
N ARG A 8 -12.21 -2.59 5.31
CA ARG A 8 -11.53 -3.78 5.85
C ARG A 8 -10.60 -4.44 4.82
N ARG A 9 -11.00 -4.50 3.56
CA ARG A 9 -10.15 -5.03 2.48
C ARG A 9 -8.95 -4.13 2.25
N GLU A 10 -9.14 -2.82 2.21
CA GLU A 10 -8.06 -1.85 2.06
C GLU A 10 -7.06 -1.94 3.22
N ALA A 11 -7.55 -1.99 4.46
CA ALA A 11 -6.71 -2.17 5.64
C ALA A 11 -5.90 -3.48 5.60
N ALA A 12 -6.52 -4.59 5.17
CA ALA A 12 -5.82 -5.87 5.02
C ALA A 12 -4.72 -5.82 3.95
N LEU A 13 -4.94 -5.07 2.86
CA LEU A 13 -3.93 -4.85 1.82
C LEU A 13 -2.75 -4.03 2.35
N CYS A 14 -2.99 -2.94 3.09
CA CYS A 14 -1.92 -2.18 3.74
C CYS A 14 -1.10 -3.05 4.72
N LEU A 15 -1.78 -3.92 5.46
CA LEU A 15 -1.14 -4.86 6.37
C LEU A 15 -0.25 -5.86 5.62
N LEU A 16 -0.76 -6.46 4.54
CA LEU A 16 0.00 -7.37 3.68
C LEU A 16 1.22 -6.67 3.06
N LEU A 17 1.05 -5.42 2.62
CA LEU A 17 2.12 -4.59 2.05
C LEU A 17 3.25 -4.37 3.07
N THR A 18 2.89 -3.96 4.28
CA THR A 18 3.85 -3.77 5.38
C THR A 18 4.60 -5.06 5.69
N LEU A 19 3.90 -6.21 5.67
CA LEU A 19 4.47 -7.52 5.97
C LEU A 19 5.45 -7.98 4.90
N LEU A 20 5.13 -7.79 3.62
CA LEU A 20 6.03 -8.04 2.48
C LEU A 20 7.27 -7.14 2.53
N TYR A 21 7.08 -5.86 2.82
CA TYR A 21 8.16 -4.91 2.98
C TYR A 21 9.14 -5.36 4.07
N PHE A 22 8.60 -5.74 5.24
CA PHE A 22 9.38 -6.20 6.37
C PHE A 22 10.14 -7.49 6.05
N LEU A 23 9.50 -8.45 5.35
CA LEU A 23 10.15 -9.69 4.92
C LEU A 23 11.31 -9.45 3.96
N ALA A 24 11.14 -8.55 2.98
CA ALA A 24 12.20 -8.24 2.03
C ALA A 24 13.36 -7.49 2.69
N TRP A 25 13.09 -6.54 3.58
CA TRP A 25 14.12 -5.88 4.39
C TRP A 25 14.87 -6.87 5.27
N TYR A 26 14.14 -7.75 5.98
CA TYR A 26 14.73 -8.81 6.80
C TYR A 26 15.59 -9.76 5.97
N GLY A 27 15.10 -10.14 4.78
CA GLY A 27 15.85 -10.90 3.79
C GLY A 27 17.18 -10.24 3.47
N THR A 28 17.19 -8.97 3.10
CA THR A 28 18.45 -8.28 2.79
C THR A 28 19.38 -8.09 3.98
N ALA A 29 18.86 -7.96 5.20
CA ALA A 29 19.69 -7.83 6.39
C ALA A 29 20.38 -9.15 6.78
N TYR A 30 19.72 -10.29 6.57
CA TYR A 30 20.20 -11.60 7.02
C TYR A 30 20.87 -12.44 5.92
N PHE A 31 20.45 -12.29 4.65
CA PHE A 31 21.07 -13.03 3.54
C PHE A 31 22.37 -12.40 3.04
N ILE A 32 22.63 -11.13 3.38
CA ILE A 32 23.82 -10.41 2.92
C ILE A 32 24.84 -10.41 4.04
N PRO A 33 25.95 -11.16 3.91
CA PRO A 33 26.99 -11.17 4.92
C PRO A 33 27.64 -9.79 5.02
N ALA A 34 27.93 -9.37 6.26
CA ALA A 34 28.53 -8.08 6.55
C ALA A 34 29.98 -7.98 6.07
N GLU A 35 30.62 -9.12 5.76
CA GLU A 35 31.98 -9.18 5.21
C GLU A 35 32.08 -8.68 3.76
N ILE A 36 30.95 -8.52 3.06
CA ILE A 36 30.94 -7.99 1.70
C ILE A 36 30.88 -6.47 1.78
N GLU A 37 32.02 -5.84 1.53
CA GLU A 37 32.18 -4.39 1.51
C GLU A 37 32.20 -3.91 0.05
N CYS A 38 31.43 -2.87 -0.23
CA CYS A 38 31.45 -2.18 -1.52
C CYS A 38 31.64 -0.69 -1.23
N TRP A 39 32.67 -0.07 -1.84
CA TRP A 39 32.99 1.34 -1.59
C TRP A 39 33.25 1.63 -0.10
N ASP A 40 34.11 0.85 0.56
CA ASP A 40 34.47 1.00 1.98
C ASP A 40 33.26 1.00 2.96
N MET A 41 32.11 0.50 2.53
CA MET A 41 30.87 0.46 3.31
C MET A 41 30.20 -0.91 3.17
N PRO A 42 29.57 -1.42 4.24
CA PRO A 42 28.86 -2.69 4.17
C PRO A 42 27.81 -2.71 3.05
N LEU A 43 27.86 -3.73 2.20
CA LEU A 43 26.94 -3.88 1.07
C LEU A 43 25.47 -3.96 1.53
N TRP A 44 25.22 -4.57 2.69
CA TRP A 44 23.86 -4.66 3.26
C TRP A 44 23.25 -3.27 3.55
N PHE A 45 24.08 -2.26 3.87
CA PHE A 45 23.62 -0.90 4.08
C PHE A 45 23.26 -0.23 2.76
N LEU A 46 24.11 -0.36 1.73
CA LEU A 46 23.83 0.18 0.40
C LEU A 46 22.58 -0.46 -0.19
N LEU A 47 22.43 -1.78 -0.02
CA LEU A 47 21.23 -2.49 -0.41
C LEU A 47 20.04 -2.02 0.41
N SER A 48 20.14 -1.87 1.73
CA SER A 48 19.04 -1.29 2.51
C SER A 48 18.67 0.12 2.03
N CYS A 49 19.64 0.94 1.62
CA CYS A 49 19.38 2.31 1.18
C CYS A 49 18.74 2.41 -0.20
N ILE A 50 19.04 1.48 -1.13
CA ILE A 50 18.49 1.45 -2.50
C ILE A 50 17.26 0.54 -2.60
N LEU A 51 17.33 -0.65 -1.98
CA LEU A 51 16.25 -1.62 -1.97
C LEU A 51 15.04 -1.06 -1.23
N MET A 52 15.21 -0.40 -0.09
CA MET A 52 14.07 0.09 0.69
C MET A 52 13.19 1.09 -0.06
N PRO A 53 13.72 2.14 -0.74
CA PRO A 53 12.92 3.00 -1.59
C PRO A 53 12.40 2.29 -2.85
N LEU A 54 13.20 1.42 -3.49
CA LEU A 54 12.76 0.70 -4.69
C LEU A 54 11.59 -0.25 -4.38
N LEU A 55 11.72 -1.01 -3.30
CA LEU A 55 10.71 -1.91 -2.76
C LEU A 55 9.46 -1.12 -2.39
N PHE A 56 9.60 0.02 -1.71
CA PHE A 56 8.47 0.89 -1.38
C PHE A 56 7.72 1.34 -2.65
N ILE A 57 8.43 1.76 -3.70
CA ILE A 57 7.83 2.14 -4.99
C ILE A 57 7.07 0.98 -5.64
N VAL A 58 7.68 -0.21 -5.72
CA VAL A 58 7.05 -1.40 -6.31
C VAL A 58 5.82 -1.81 -5.53
N LEU A 59 5.89 -1.78 -4.20
CA LEU A 59 4.78 -2.11 -3.32
C LEU A 59 3.65 -1.08 -3.44
N CYS A 60 3.96 0.22 -3.46
CA CYS A 60 2.97 1.26 -3.74
C CYS A 60 2.31 1.06 -5.11
N GLY A 61 3.07 0.72 -6.15
CA GLY A 61 2.53 0.44 -7.48
C GLY A 61 1.57 -0.77 -7.48
N LEU A 62 1.97 -1.87 -6.83
CA LEU A 62 1.14 -3.06 -6.71
C LEU A 62 -0.11 -2.81 -5.84
N MET A 63 0.02 -1.98 -4.80
CA MET A 63 -1.12 -1.52 -4.01
C MET A 63 -2.09 -0.72 -4.89
N VAL A 64 -1.63 0.28 -5.64
CA VAL A 64 -2.44 1.06 -6.59
C VAL A 64 -3.16 0.13 -7.57
N ASP A 65 -2.45 -0.80 -8.19
CA ASP A 65 -3.02 -1.73 -9.18
C ASP A 65 -4.10 -2.66 -8.60
N ARG A 66 -4.05 -2.95 -7.28
CA ARG A 66 -5.03 -3.79 -6.57
C ARG A 66 -6.12 -3.01 -5.85
N LEU A 67 -5.87 -1.74 -5.51
CA LEU A 67 -6.74 -0.88 -4.69
C LEU A 67 -7.62 0.03 -5.53
N PHE A 68 -7.23 0.34 -6.77
CA PHE A 68 -8.08 1.08 -7.71
C PHE A 68 -9.20 0.17 -8.24
N VAL A 69 -10.08 -0.22 -7.32
CA VAL A 69 -11.47 -0.49 -7.66
C VAL A 69 -12.11 0.88 -7.81
N ASP A 70 -12.54 1.24 -9.02
CA ASP A 70 -13.32 2.45 -9.26
C ASP A 70 -14.52 2.45 -8.30
N ILE A 71 -14.43 3.28 -7.25
CA ILE A 71 -15.57 3.59 -6.42
C ILE A 71 -16.33 4.65 -7.20
N PRO A 72 -17.54 4.36 -7.72
CA PRO A 72 -18.37 5.42 -8.28
C PRO A 72 -18.64 6.43 -7.16
N LEU A 73 -18.15 7.65 -7.33
CA LEU A 73 -18.42 8.79 -6.46
C LEU A 73 -19.85 9.33 -6.62
N ASP A 74 -20.71 8.62 -7.35
CA ASP A 74 -22.13 8.95 -7.43
C ASP A 74 -22.84 8.47 -6.16
N SER A 75 -22.85 9.35 -5.15
CA SER A 75 -23.96 9.34 -4.19
C SER A 75 -25.25 9.49 -5.00
N PRO A 76 -26.23 8.57 -4.87
CA PRO A 76 -27.52 8.76 -5.55
C PRO A 76 -28.05 10.14 -5.15
N PRO A 77 -28.45 10.98 -6.12
CA PRO A 77 -29.06 12.25 -5.82
C PRO A 77 -30.15 12.01 -4.79
N LEU A 78 -30.17 12.82 -3.75
CA LEU A 78 -31.30 12.90 -2.82
C LEU A 78 -32.51 13.55 -3.53
N ASP A 79 -32.85 13.08 -4.74
CA ASP A 79 -34.10 13.37 -5.44
C ASP A 79 -35.17 12.38 -4.96
N ALA A 80 -35.46 12.44 -3.67
CA ALA A 80 -36.69 11.90 -3.12
C ALA A 80 -36.92 12.50 -1.74
N LYS A 81 -37.35 13.78 -1.72
CA LYS A 81 -38.53 14.26 -0.97
C LYS A 81 -38.42 15.79 -0.78
N GLU A 82 -38.67 16.54 -1.85
CA GLU A 82 -39.48 17.76 -1.69
C GLU A 82 -40.95 17.30 -1.62
N PRO A 83 -41.64 17.36 -0.46
CA PRO A 83 -43.06 17.58 -0.51
C PRO A 83 -43.24 19.08 -0.75
N SER A 84 -43.57 19.43 -1.98
CA SER A 84 -44.32 20.63 -2.30
C SER A 84 -45.46 20.79 -1.28
N HIS A 85 -45.26 21.68 -0.31
CA HIS A 85 -46.35 22.14 0.55
C HIS A 85 -47.17 23.11 -0.31
N GLU A 86 -48.00 22.52 -1.16
CA GLU A 86 -49.09 23.19 -1.86
C GLU A 86 -50.17 23.55 -0.82
N SER A 87 -50.56 24.83 -0.84
CA SER A 87 -51.70 25.47 -0.14
C SER A 87 -51.73 25.49 1.39
#